data_AF-A0A816EW43-F1
#
_entry.id   AF-A0A816EW43-F1
#
_cell.length_a   1.000
_cell.length_b   1.000
_cell.length_c   1.000
_cell.angle_alpha   90.00
_cell.angle_beta   90.00
_cell.angle_gamma   90.00
#
_symmetry.space_group_name_H-M   'P 1'
#
loop_
_entity.id
_entity.type
_entity.pdbx_description
1 polymer ?
#
loop_
_entity_poly.entity_id
_entity_poly.type
_entity_poly.pdbx_seq_one_letter_code
_entity_poly.pdbx_strand_id
1 'polypeptide(L)'
;YINNIQRNTRTNNLRKIERKPVPSPKTQDWFFENEHGQWTLYQSLIQDRIEQAYQSYTTMAGSSTIDIQFPGRPEIYEVNFRNGTQTNKTTAAIKKIKRQ
;
A
#
# COMPACT_ATOMS: atom_id res chain seq x y z
N TYR A 1 12.25 -21.46 -18.29
CA TYR A 1 12.18 -21.47 -16.82
C TYR A 1 13.22 -20.50 -16.27
N ILE A 2 12.78 -19.33 -15.80
CA ILE A 2 13.69 -18.35 -15.19
C ILE A 2 13.88 -18.78 -13.73
N ASN A 3 15.01 -19.39 -13.42
CA ASN A 3 15.36 -19.71 -12.04
C ASN A 3 15.63 -18.40 -11.31
N ASN A 4 14.76 -18.05 -10.36
CA ASN A 4 14.88 -16.86 -9.52
C ASN A 4 16.07 -17.05 -8.56
N ILE A 5 17.29 -16.86 -9.06
CA ILE A 5 18.53 -17.08 -8.33
C ILE A 5 19.24 -15.74 -8.17
N GLN A 6 19.55 -15.38 -6.94
CA GLN A 6 20.48 -14.29 -6.66
C GLN A 6 21.91 -14.83 -6.69
N ARG A 7 22.78 -14.23 -7.51
CA ARG A 7 24.21 -14.56 -7.56
C ARG A 7 25.02 -13.43 -6.93
N ASN A 8 25.88 -13.77 -5.97
CA ASN A 8 26.89 -12.84 -5.46
C ASN A 8 28.04 -12.75 -6.47
N THR A 9 28.31 -11.56 -7.01
CA THR A 9 29.33 -11.36 -8.05
C THR A 9 30.77 -11.44 -7.53
N ARG A 10 30.98 -11.26 -6.21
CA ARG A 10 32.30 -11.32 -5.56
C ARG A 10 32.70 -12.72 -5.13
N THR A 11 31.75 -13.50 -4.60
CA THR A 11 32.03 -14.83 -4.02
C THR A 11 31.44 -15.98 -4.83
N ASN A 12 30.75 -15.68 -5.93
CA ASN A 12 30.07 -16.64 -6.81
C ASN A 12 28.97 -17.48 -6.14
N ASN A 13 28.55 -17.12 -4.92
CA ASN A 13 27.52 -17.85 -4.18
C ASN A 13 26.13 -17.64 -4.80
N LEU A 14 25.35 -18.71 -4.88
CA LEU A 14 23.98 -18.71 -5.40
C LEU A 14 22.98 -18.82 -4.24
N ARG A 15 21.93 -17.99 -4.26
CA ARG A 15 20.79 -18.09 -3.34
C ARG A 15 19.52 -18.25 -4.15
N LYS A 16 18.75 -19.29 -3.83
CA LYS A 16 17.42 -19.49 -4.39
C LYS A 16 16.47 -18.47 -3.76
N ILE A 17 15.81 -17.66 -4.58
CA ILE A 17 14.77 -16.75 -4.14
C ILE A 17 13.44 -17.46 -4.28
N GLU A 18 12.75 -17.64 -3.16
CA GLU A 18 11.38 -18.15 -3.13
C GLU A 18 10.44 -17.05 -2.64
N ARG A 19 9.36 -16.83 -3.38
CA ARG A 19 8.27 -15.97 -2.91
C ARG A 19 7.48 -16.78 -1.89
N LYS A 20 7.61 -16.42 -0.61
CA LYS A 20 6.71 -16.92 0.43
C LYS A 20 5.58 -15.92 0.63
N PRO A 21 4.33 -16.38 0.80
CA PRO A 21 3.28 -15.51 1.29
C PRO A 21 3.72 -15.02 2.67
N VAL A 22 3.70 -13.70 2.86
CA VAL A 22 3.90 -13.12 4.19
C VAL A 22 2.66 -13.47 5.00
N PRO A 23 2.77 -14.12 6.18
CA PRO A 23 1.63 -14.27 7.07
C PRO A 23 1.26 -12.86 7.54
N SER A 24 0.29 -12.24 6.89
CA SER A 24 -0.31 -11.02 7.40
C SER A 24 -1.19 -11.40 8.58
N PRO A 25 -1.11 -10.70 9.73
CA PRO A 25 -2.19 -10.77 10.71
C PRO A 25 -3.51 -10.44 9.99
N LYS A 26 -4.66 -10.93 10.49
CA LYS A 26 -6.00 -10.58 9.96
C LYS A 26 -6.33 -9.10 10.20
N THR A 27 -5.54 -8.20 9.63
CA THR A 27 -5.83 -6.78 9.50
C THR A 27 -6.83 -6.65 8.38
N GLN A 28 -7.83 -5.79 8.57
CA GLN A 28 -8.77 -5.49 7.48
C GLN A 28 -7.99 -4.86 6.32
N ASP A 29 -8.43 -5.19 5.12
CA ASP A 29 -7.82 -4.76 3.87
C ASP A 29 -8.42 -3.42 3.42
N TRP A 30 -7.58 -2.54 2.91
CA TRP A 30 -7.98 -1.26 2.35
C TRP A 30 -8.15 -1.33 0.84
N PHE A 31 -9.18 -0.65 0.34
CA PHE A 31 -9.52 -0.59 -1.07
C PHE A 31 -9.74 0.86 -1.49
N PHE A 32 -9.54 1.13 -2.78
CA PHE A 32 -9.96 2.36 -3.43
C PHE A 32 -10.87 2.07 -4.62
N GLU A 33 -11.77 2.99 -4.92
CA GLU A 33 -12.63 2.91 -6.10
C GLU A 33 -11.83 3.37 -7.34
N ASN A 34 -11.69 2.50 -8.34
CA ASN A 34 -11.01 2.82 -9.58
C ASN A 34 -11.92 3.58 -10.56
N GLU A 35 -11.40 3.96 -11.72
CA GLU A 35 -12.13 4.73 -12.75
C GLU A 35 -13.33 3.98 -13.36
N HIS A 36 -13.37 2.65 -13.18
CA HIS A 36 -14.48 1.81 -13.62
C HIS A 36 -15.51 1.54 -12.49
N GLY A 37 -15.39 2.21 -11.34
CA GLY A 37 -16.26 2.01 -10.19
C GLY A 37 -16.00 0.70 -9.43
N GLN A 38 -14.86 0.04 -9.67
CA GLN A 38 -14.51 -1.21 -9.00
C GLN A 38 -13.59 -0.95 -7.81
N TRP A 39 -13.87 -1.63 -6.70
CA TRP A 39 -13.02 -1.61 -5.52
C TRP A 39 -11.74 -2.41 -5.76
N THR A 40 -10.62 -1.71 -5.79
CA THR A 40 -9.29 -2.27 -6.03
C THR A 40 -8.49 -2.26 -4.74
N LEU A 41 -7.87 -3.39 -4.42
CA LEU A 41 -7.02 -3.55 -3.24
C LEU A 41 -5.76 -2.68 -3.35
N TYR A 42 -5.35 -2.02 -2.27
CA TYR A 42 -4.04 -1.38 -2.23
C TYR A 42 -2.90 -2.41 -2.24
N GLN A 43 -1.74 -2.01 -2.77
CA GLN A 43 -0.53 -2.83 -2.70
C GLN A 43 -0.16 -3.14 -1.25
N SER A 44 0.39 -4.33 -0.98
CA SER A 44 0.66 -4.82 0.39
C SER A 44 1.48 -3.85 1.24
N LEU A 45 2.53 -3.24 0.68
CA LEU A 45 3.36 -2.29 1.42
C LEU A 45 2.60 -1.02 1.83
N ILE A 46 1.58 -0.65 1.05
CA ILE A 46 0.73 0.51 1.30
C ILE A 46 -0.40 0.14 2.26
N GLN A 47 -0.92 -1.09 2.20
CA GLN A 47 -1.92 -1.61 3.15
C GLN A 47 -1.48 -1.39 4.59
N ASP A 48 -0.29 -1.89 4.94
CA ASP A 48 0.23 -1.81 6.30
C ASP A 48 0.36 -0.36 6.79
N ARG A 49 0.80 0.53 5.89
CA ARG A 49 0.99 1.95 6.20
C ARG A 49 -0.34 2.68 6.41
N ILE A 50 -1.34 2.41 5.57
CA ILE A 50 -2.69 2.96 5.71
C ILE A 50 -3.32 2.46 7.00
N GLU A 51 -3.22 1.16 7.28
CA GLU A 51 -3.81 0.55 8.48
C GLU A 51 -3.17 1.08 9.76
N GLN A 52 -1.83 1.16 9.84
CA GLN A 52 -1.14 1.72 11.02
C GLN A 52 -1.54 3.17 11.31
N ALA A 53 -1.67 3.98 10.26
CA ALA A 53 -2.10 5.36 10.40
C ALA A 53 -3.57 5.48 10.80
N TYR A 54 -4.44 4.63 10.24
CA TYR A 54 -5.84 4.58 10.63
C TYR A 54 -6.01 4.18 12.08
N GLN A 55 -5.26 3.18 12.57
CA GLN A 55 -5.28 2.80 13.99
C GLN A 55 -4.80 3.95 14.90
N SER A 56 -3.77 4.69 14.46
CA SER A 56 -3.30 5.87 15.22
C SER A 56 -4.34 6.99 15.24
N TYR A 57 -5.08 7.17 14.14
CA TYR A 57 -6.20 8.11 14.04
C TYR A 57 -7.37 7.70 14.95
N THR A 58 -7.76 6.43 14.96
CA THR A 58 -8.88 5.95 15.80
C THR A 58 -8.58 6.04 17.29
N THR A 59 -7.31 5.89 17.70
CA THR A 59 -6.87 6.12 19.09
C THR A 59 -6.61 7.59 19.41
N MET A 60 -6.98 8.53 18.53
CA MET A 60 -6.76 9.98 18.67
C MET A 60 -5.29 10.39 18.87
N ALA A 61 -4.34 9.52 18.50
CA ALA A 61 -2.91 9.75 18.64
C ALA A 61 -2.27 10.31 17.35
N GLY A 62 -2.96 10.16 16.20
CA GLY A 62 -2.45 10.51 14.88
C GLY A 62 -3.37 11.45 14.09
N SER A 63 -2.87 11.90 12.94
CA SER A 63 -3.64 12.70 11.98
C SER A 63 -4.74 11.88 11.31
N SER A 64 -5.82 12.56 10.91
CA SER A 64 -6.88 12.01 10.06
C SER A 64 -6.45 11.82 8.60
N THR A 65 -5.25 12.28 8.24
CA THR A 65 -4.70 12.22 6.89
C THR A 65 -3.30 11.63 6.88
N ILE A 66 -2.95 10.95 5.78
CA ILE A 66 -1.59 10.51 5.48
C ILE A 66 -1.25 10.72 4.01
N ASP A 67 0.04 10.93 3.74
CA ASP A 67 0.57 10.90 2.39
C ASP A 67 1.19 9.53 2.07
N ILE A 68 0.74 8.94 0.98
CA ILE A 68 1.24 7.67 0.43
C ILE A 68 1.79 7.89 -0.97
N GLN A 69 2.83 7.12 -1.30
CA GLN A 69 3.42 7.07 -2.62
C GLN A 69 3.58 5.61 -3.01
N PHE A 70 3.11 5.26 -4.21
CA PHE A 70 3.22 3.90 -4.71
C PHE A 70 4.61 3.64 -5.28
N PRO A 71 5.23 2.48 -5.01
CA PRO A 71 6.46 2.08 -5.67
C PRO A 71 6.35 2.15 -7.20
N GLY A 72 7.29 2.85 -7.84
CA GLY A 72 7.30 3.03 -9.30
C GLY A 72 6.37 4.13 -9.82
N ARG A 73 5.75 4.93 -8.94
CA ARG A 73 4.92 6.09 -9.30
C ARG A 73 5.45 7.37 -8.65
N PRO A 74 5.64 8.47 -9.41
CA PRO A 74 6.10 9.74 -8.85
C PRO A 74 5.00 10.49 -8.07
N GLU A 75 3.72 10.17 -8.31
CA GLU A 75 2.60 10.87 -7.70
C GLU A 75 2.46 10.56 -6.20
N ILE A 76 2.10 11.59 -5.45
CA ILE A 76 1.78 11.50 -4.02
C ILE A 76 0.27 11.58 -3.87
N TYR A 77 -0.28 10.70 -3.05
CA TYR A 77 -1.70 10.64 -2.76
C TYR A 77 -1.94 10.92 -1.28
N GLU A 78 -2.85 11.83 -0.98
CA GLU A 78 -3.35 12.06 0.37
C GLU A 78 -4.52 11.12 0.63
N VAL A 79 -4.42 10.27 1.64
CA VAL A 79 -5.54 9.49 2.15
C VAL A 79 -6.12 10.23 3.34
N ASN A 80 -7.42 10.53 3.29
CA ASN A 80 -8.18 11.17 4.35
C ASN A 80 -9.20 10.19 4.93
N PHE A 81 -8.95 9.75 6.17
CA PHE A 81 -9.77 8.78 6.89
C PHE A 81 -11.11 9.35 7.33
N ARG A 82 -11.17 10.66 7.58
CA ARG A 82 -12.41 11.33 8.00
C ARG A 82 -13.42 11.40 6.86
N ASN A 83 -12.93 11.73 5.66
CA ASN A 83 -13.77 11.86 4.47
C ASN A 83 -13.95 10.53 3.73
N GLY A 84 -13.11 9.53 4.00
CA GLY A 84 -13.11 8.26 3.28
C GLY A 84 -12.66 8.44 1.82
N THR A 85 -11.67 9.31 1.59
CA THR A 85 -11.20 9.65 0.24
C THR A 85 -9.69 9.59 0.10
N GLN A 86 -9.22 9.29 -1.11
CA GLN A 86 -7.84 9.45 -1.56
C GLN A 86 -7.79 10.56 -2.61
N THR A 87 -6.92 11.55 -2.42
CA THR A 87 -6.71 12.67 -3.35
C THR A 87 -5.32 12.58 -3.96
N ASN A 88 -5.21 12.57 -5.29
CA ASN A 88 -3.93 12.74 -5.96
C ASN A 88 -3.46 14.20 -5.82
N LYS A 89 -2.32 14.45 -5.18
CA LYS A 89 -1.81 15.83 -4.97
C LYS A 89 -1.34 16.50 -6.26
N THR A 90 -1.05 15.72 -7.31
CA THR A 90 -0.62 16.25 -8.61
C THR A 90 -1.80 16.67 -9.48
N THR A 91 -2.86 15.86 -9.52
CA THR A 91 -4.02 16.09 -10.42
C THR A 91 -5.27 16.58 -9.72
N ALA A 92 -5.26 16.66 -8.38
CA ALA A 92 -6.43 16.89 -7.53
C ALA A 92 -7.58 15.87 -7.71
N ALA A 93 -7.34 14.75 -8.41
CA ALA A 93 -8.35 13.71 -8.60
C ALA A 93 -8.65 13.00 -7.28
N ILE A 94 -9.94 12.84 -6.97
CA ILE A 94 -10.43 12.23 -5.72
C ILE A 94 -11.04 10.87 -6.01
N LYS A 95 -10.68 9.86 -5.22
CA LYS A 95 -11.22 8.48 -5.25
C LYS A 95 -11.76 8.12 -3.87
N LYS A 96 -12.81 7.32 -3.79
CA LYS A 96 -13.32 6.80 -2.51
C LYS A 96 -12.43 5.69 -2.00
N ILE A 97 -12.38 5.53 -0.68
CA ILE A 97 -11.67 4.43 -0.02
C ILE A 97 -12.58 3.70 0.96
N LYS A 98 -12.26 2.43 1.23
CA LYS A 98 -12.94 1.64 2.26
C LYS A 98 -11.97 0.65 2.90
N ARG A 99 -12.33 0.21 4.11
CA ARG A 99 -11.68 -0.85 4.88
C ARG A 99 -12.64 -2.04 4.94
N GLN A 100 -12.18 -3.28 4.71
CA GLN A 100 -13.00 -4.49 4.69
C GLN A 100 -12.29 -5.67 5.37
#